data_AF-A0A522RWI1-F1
#
_entry.id   AF-A0A522RWI1-F1
#
_cell.length_a   1.000
_cell.length_b   1.000
_cell.length_c   1.000
_cell.angle_alpha   90.00
_cell.angle_beta   90.00
_cell.angle_gamma   90.00
#
_symmetry.space_group_name_H-M   'P 1'
#
loop_
_entity.id
_entity.type
_entity.pdbx_description
1 polymer ?
#
loop_
_entity_poly.entity_id
_entity_poly.type
_entity_poly.pdbx_seq_one_letter_code
_entity_poly.pdbx_strand_id
1 'polypeptide(L)'
;MSAYHDLIVESVRESVAAGGSAPPDRLLTDIVDAERPLEALFDFDVSNSLFDALYQDFDVLRRAQARLPVQPADVTRCAALIRWFKNAVSRWRPGDDPRQEKLTSIVVTAQALDYQNQLWPLLSGLIGRNVDLAEAFGRIVGSLAVEFAQRDMQLVPIWESEASQHLKDAEEAGDWSTIGERWMPFRQLIFPNAVQTQAVRFLFQFDRDRLVTALAGVRQTGVAMLVARTLRTEQRLEIGGESRNAFIEFASVYETLTNREPLHVPPSSEARLLAVILDKVARDEQRWIGWMRFFNAYPQRYPALQVPLGHCLANAPEHAIPAYVNSIVLSPKKPGPDQGRRSVAECLAAFRALACPERRSALWTLTHNLWADWQFDRANPATHLFEANWSDLDYAVVGYACECMDQAERDAVQDSIRHDLGQLNDQWHVSLTDMITAWNRLLSQFQPYARASQVLKTGGDWLSDSRVYLPFDPSTDMYLVMKYRSV
;
A
#
# COMPACT_ATOMS: atom_id res chain seq x y z
N MET A 1 -15.77 -15.66 15.48
CA MET A 1 -15.32 -16.66 14.48
C MET A 1 -16.54 -17.07 13.65
N SER A 2 -16.40 -17.34 12.35
CA SER A 2 -17.55 -17.64 11.49
C SER A 2 -17.86 -19.13 11.51
N ALA A 3 -19.15 -19.50 11.48
CA ALA A 3 -19.59 -20.91 11.43
C ALA A 3 -18.94 -21.69 10.27
N TYR A 4 -18.63 -21.02 9.16
CA TYR A 4 -17.92 -21.61 8.03
C TYR A 4 -16.44 -21.90 8.33
N HIS A 5 -15.72 -20.99 9.01
CA HIS A 5 -14.34 -21.26 9.41
C HIS A 5 -14.25 -22.46 10.33
N ASP A 6 -15.12 -22.51 11.34
CA ASP A 6 -15.14 -23.58 12.34
C ASP A 6 -15.48 -24.93 11.68
N LEU A 7 -16.42 -24.96 10.74
CA LEU A 7 -16.72 -26.14 9.92
C LEU A 7 -15.48 -26.64 9.17
N ILE A 8 -14.76 -25.76 8.45
CA ILE A 8 -13.60 -26.17 7.66
C ILE A 8 -12.48 -26.69 8.56
N VAL A 9 -12.18 -25.99 9.66
CA VAL A 9 -11.13 -26.40 10.61
C VAL A 9 -11.45 -27.76 11.24
N GLU A 10 -12.69 -27.97 11.69
CA GLU A 10 -13.09 -29.25 12.29
C GLU A 10 -13.09 -30.38 11.24
N SER A 11 -13.57 -30.09 10.03
CA SER A 11 -13.58 -31.05 8.92
C SER A 11 -12.16 -31.45 8.51
N VAL A 12 -11.20 -30.51 8.50
CA VAL A 12 -9.79 -30.81 8.27
C VAL A 12 -9.25 -31.73 9.37
N ARG A 13 -9.58 -31.48 10.65
CA ARG A 13 -9.17 -32.33 11.77
C ARG A 13 -9.73 -33.75 11.63
N GLU A 14 -11.02 -33.88 11.35
CA GLU A 14 -11.68 -35.18 11.15
C GLU A 14 -11.14 -35.90 9.90
N SER A 15 -10.73 -35.18 8.85
CA SER A 15 -10.14 -35.73 7.63
C SER A 15 -8.81 -36.49 7.82
N VAL A 16 -8.19 -36.38 9.00
CA VAL A 16 -6.96 -37.09 9.36
C VAL A 16 -7.27 -38.53 9.79
N ALA A 17 -8.44 -38.77 10.38
CA ALA A 17 -8.86 -40.11 10.79
C ALA A 17 -9.21 -40.98 9.58
N ALA A 18 -9.10 -42.30 9.74
CA ALA A 18 -9.50 -43.26 8.72
C ALA A 18 -11.02 -43.21 8.48
N GLY A 19 -11.43 -43.23 7.22
CA GLY A 19 -12.84 -43.38 6.83
C GLY A 19 -13.06 -43.23 5.32
N GLY A 20 -14.33 -43.18 4.88
CA GLY A 20 -14.70 -43.01 3.47
C GLY A 20 -14.42 -41.64 2.85
N SER A 21 -13.97 -41.62 1.60
CA SER A 21 -13.78 -40.42 0.78
C SER A 21 -15.02 -40.17 -0.06
N ALA A 22 -15.46 -38.92 -0.21
CA ALA A 22 -16.64 -38.54 -1.00
C ALA A 22 -16.24 -37.59 -2.14
N PRO A 23 -16.19 -38.05 -3.41
CA PRO A 23 -15.98 -37.18 -4.56
C PRO A 23 -17.20 -36.25 -4.79
N PRO A 24 -17.00 -35.07 -5.41
CA PRO A 24 -18.09 -34.22 -5.87
C PRO A 24 -18.61 -34.72 -7.24
N ASP A 25 -19.44 -35.75 -7.23
CA ASP A 25 -19.88 -36.48 -8.42
C ASP A 25 -20.56 -35.60 -9.49
N ARG A 26 -21.39 -34.62 -9.10
CA ARG A 26 -22.03 -33.70 -10.05
C ARG A 26 -21.01 -32.79 -10.72
N LEU A 27 -20.10 -32.21 -9.93
CA LEU A 27 -19.00 -31.40 -10.47
C LEU A 27 -18.15 -32.21 -11.46
N LEU A 28 -17.81 -33.45 -11.10
CA LEU A 28 -17.01 -34.32 -11.97
C LEU A 28 -17.75 -34.67 -13.26
N THR A 29 -19.06 -34.87 -13.19
CA THR A 29 -19.90 -35.13 -14.37
C THR A 29 -19.92 -33.91 -15.30
N ASP A 30 -20.20 -32.72 -14.76
CA ASP A 30 -20.30 -31.48 -15.55
C ASP A 30 -18.94 -31.08 -16.17
N ILE A 31 -17.83 -31.39 -15.49
CA ILE A 31 -16.48 -31.17 -16.01
C ILE A 31 -16.18 -32.05 -17.23
N VAL A 32 -16.65 -33.30 -17.25
CA VAL A 32 -16.39 -34.23 -18.37
C VAL A 32 -17.03 -33.72 -19.66
N ASP A 33 -18.19 -33.08 -19.54
CA ASP A 33 -18.95 -32.50 -20.66
C ASP A 33 -18.33 -31.19 -21.19
N ALA A 34 -17.45 -30.54 -20.42
CA ALA A 34 -16.79 -29.31 -20.85
C ALA A 34 -15.62 -29.59 -21.81
N GLU A 35 -15.60 -28.96 -22.98
CA GLU A 35 -14.54 -29.16 -23.98
C GLU A 35 -13.15 -28.78 -23.44
N ARG A 36 -13.06 -27.66 -22.72
CA ARG A 36 -11.84 -27.15 -22.07
C ARG A 36 -12.10 -26.78 -20.60
N PRO A 37 -12.07 -27.76 -19.69
CA PRO A 37 -12.50 -27.60 -18.30
C PRO A 37 -11.79 -26.46 -17.54
N LEU A 38 -10.47 -26.33 -17.69
CA LEU A 38 -9.73 -25.30 -16.94
C LEU A 38 -10.00 -23.90 -17.49
N GLU A 39 -10.11 -23.75 -18.81
CA GLU A 39 -10.44 -22.47 -19.48
C GLU A 39 -11.87 -22.02 -19.14
N ALA A 40 -12.79 -22.97 -18.90
CA ALA A 40 -14.16 -22.68 -18.48
C ALA A 40 -14.24 -21.90 -17.15
N LEU A 41 -13.22 -21.99 -16.29
CA LEU A 41 -13.15 -21.22 -15.04
C LEU A 41 -12.76 -19.74 -15.24
N PHE A 42 -12.45 -19.32 -16.47
CA PHE A 42 -12.23 -17.92 -16.82
C PHE A 42 -13.53 -17.22 -17.24
N ASP A 43 -14.55 -17.98 -17.64
CA ASP A 43 -15.90 -17.49 -17.90
C ASP A 43 -16.71 -17.46 -16.60
N PHE A 44 -17.33 -16.32 -16.30
CA PHE A 44 -18.04 -16.13 -15.03
C PHE A 44 -19.27 -17.05 -14.90
N ASP A 45 -20.06 -17.21 -15.96
CA ASP A 45 -21.31 -17.95 -15.93
C ASP A 45 -21.05 -19.46 -15.92
N VAL A 46 -20.08 -19.92 -16.72
CA VAL A 46 -19.67 -21.32 -16.73
C VAL A 46 -19.01 -21.69 -15.40
N SER A 47 -18.13 -20.84 -14.87
CA SER A 47 -17.52 -21.04 -13.55
C SER A 47 -18.60 -21.17 -12.46
N ASN A 48 -19.58 -20.27 -12.42
CA ASN A 48 -20.66 -20.34 -11.42
C ASN A 48 -21.46 -21.64 -11.51
N SER A 49 -21.71 -22.13 -12.72
CA SER A 49 -22.40 -23.41 -12.93
C SER A 49 -21.63 -24.59 -12.32
N LEU A 50 -20.29 -24.61 -12.47
CA LEU A 50 -19.43 -25.63 -11.85
C LEU A 50 -19.42 -25.52 -10.32
N PHE A 51 -19.39 -24.30 -9.76
CA PHE A 51 -19.51 -24.11 -8.31
C PHE A 51 -20.88 -24.55 -7.78
N ASP A 52 -21.96 -24.27 -8.51
CA ASP A 52 -23.30 -24.73 -8.15
C ASP A 52 -23.42 -26.26 -8.16
N ALA A 53 -22.79 -26.95 -9.12
CA ALA A 53 -22.71 -28.40 -9.14
C ALA A 53 -22.04 -28.96 -7.87
N LEU A 54 -20.92 -28.37 -7.46
CA LEU A 54 -20.27 -28.72 -6.19
C LEU A 54 -21.18 -28.45 -4.98
N TYR A 55 -21.86 -27.31 -4.93
CA TYR A 55 -22.74 -26.96 -3.83
C TYR A 55 -24.02 -27.80 -3.77
N GLN A 56 -24.42 -28.46 -4.85
CA GLN A 56 -25.51 -29.43 -4.82
C GLN A 56 -25.07 -30.72 -4.11
N ASP A 57 -23.83 -31.15 -4.29
CA ASP A 57 -23.26 -32.30 -3.57
C ASP A 57 -22.81 -31.95 -2.14
N PHE A 58 -22.52 -30.69 -1.87
CA PHE A 58 -22.04 -30.20 -0.58
C PHE A 58 -22.75 -28.91 -0.15
N ASP A 59 -24.08 -28.97 -0.03
CA ASP A 59 -24.94 -27.81 0.34
C ASP A 59 -24.52 -27.13 1.65
N VAL A 60 -23.86 -27.92 2.51
CA VAL A 60 -23.31 -27.51 3.80
C VAL A 60 -22.37 -26.31 3.64
N LEU A 61 -21.55 -26.28 2.59
CA LEU A 61 -20.61 -25.18 2.37
C LEU A 61 -21.36 -23.87 2.16
N ARG A 62 -22.41 -23.89 1.33
CA ARG A 62 -23.26 -22.72 1.07
C ARG A 62 -24.08 -22.33 2.31
N ARG A 63 -24.64 -23.30 3.03
CA ARG A 63 -25.36 -23.05 4.31
C ARG A 63 -24.46 -22.39 5.35
N ALA A 64 -23.25 -22.89 5.52
CA ALA A 64 -22.29 -22.36 6.48
C ALA A 64 -21.80 -20.96 6.09
N GLN A 65 -21.60 -20.68 4.79
CA GLN A 65 -21.33 -19.30 4.31
C GLN A 65 -22.48 -18.34 4.61
N ALA A 66 -23.73 -18.81 4.47
CA ALA A 66 -24.94 -18.08 4.86
C ALA A 66 -25.17 -18.01 6.39
N ARG A 67 -24.21 -18.48 7.20
CA ARG A 67 -24.26 -18.50 8.68
C ARG A 67 -25.43 -19.30 9.25
N LEU A 68 -25.90 -20.30 8.51
CA LEU A 68 -26.92 -21.23 9.00
C LEU A 68 -26.29 -22.28 9.94
N PRO A 69 -27.09 -22.89 10.85
CA PRO A 69 -26.59 -23.92 11.75
C PRO A 69 -25.98 -25.11 11.01
N VAL A 70 -24.81 -25.54 11.49
CA VAL A 70 -24.06 -26.70 10.99
C VAL A 70 -24.28 -27.86 11.96
N GLN A 71 -24.61 -29.04 11.43
CA GLN A 71 -24.83 -30.25 12.22
C GLN A 71 -23.56 -31.11 12.30
N PRO A 72 -23.41 -32.04 13.26
CA PRO A 72 -22.25 -32.94 13.31
C PRO A 72 -22.06 -33.76 12.02
N ALA A 73 -23.15 -34.23 11.40
CA ALA A 73 -23.10 -34.95 10.12
C ALA A 73 -22.55 -34.10 8.96
N ASP A 74 -22.69 -32.77 9.04
CA ASP A 74 -22.15 -31.84 8.05
C ASP A 74 -20.62 -31.81 8.09
N VAL A 75 -20.02 -31.89 9.29
CA VAL A 75 -18.57 -31.98 9.48
C VAL A 75 -18.03 -33.27 8.87
N THR A 76 -18.67 -34.42 9.16
CA THR A 76 -18.27 -35.71 8.58
C THR A 76 -18.36 -35.71 7.05
N ARG A 77 -19.40 -35.09 6.47
CA ARG A 77 -19.56 -34.95 5.02
C ARG A 77 -18.45 -34.09 4.41
N CYS A 78 -18.17 -32.93 4.98
CA CYS A 78 -17.06 -32.07 4.55
C CYS A 78 -15.69 -32.75 4.73
N ALA A 79 -15.49 -33.51 5.81
CA ALA A 79 -14.27 -34.27 6.04
C ALA A 79 -14.05 -35.37 4.99
N ALA A 80 -15.12 -35.97 4.46
CA ALA A 80 -15.06 -36.93 3.36
C ALA A 80 -14.64 -36.26 2.03
N LEU A 81 -15.13 -35.05 1.75
CA LEU A 81 -14.69 -34.22 0.62
C LEU A 81 -13.22 -33.84 0.76
N ILE A 82 -12.80 -33.37 1.94
CA ILE A 82 -11.40 -32.99 2.19
C ILE A 82 -10.48 -34.20 2.01
N ARG A 83 -10.89 -35.41 2.41
CA ARG A 83 -10.13 -36.65 2.14
C ARG A 83 -10.01 -36.94 0.64
N TRP A 84 -11.09 -36.76 -0.12
CA TRP A 84 -11.04 -36.85 -1.58
C TRP A 84 -10.07 -35.83 -2.16
N PHE A 85 -10.22 -34.57 -1.77
CA PHE A 85 -9.42 -33.44 -2.24
C PHE A 85 -7.92 -33.63 -1.96
N LYS A 86 -7.56 -34.03 -0.74
CA LYS A 86 -6.18 -34.37 -0.36
C LYS A 86 -5.60 -35.43 -1.30
N ASN A 87 -6.34 -36.51 -1.53
CA ASN A 87 -5.90 -37.58 -2.43
C ASN A 87 -5.78 -37.10 -3.89
N ALA A 88 -6.72 -36.27 -4.35
CA ALA A 88 -6.70 -35.69 -5.68
C ALA A 88 -5.45 -34.82 -5.87
N VAL A 89 -5.16 -33.93 -4.91
CA VAL A 89 -3.98 -33.06 -4.91
C VAL A 89 -2.68 -33.85 -4.84
N SER A 90 -2.53 -34.80 -3.92
CA SER A 90 -1.26 -35.52 -3.74
C SER A 90 -0.92 -36.47 -4.90
N ARG A 91 -1.94 -36.97 -5.62
CA ARG A 91 -1.78 -37.94 -6.71
C ARG A 91 -1.95 -37.34 -8.10
N TRP A 92 -2.18 -36.04 -8.23
CA TRP A 92 -2.36 -35.42 -9.54
C TRP A 92 -1.07 -35.49 -10.35
N ARG A 93 -1.19 -35.90 -11.61
CA ARG A 93 -0.11 -35.98 -12.60
C ARG A 93 -0.64 -35.47 -13.95
N PRO A 94 0.15 -34.72 -14.73
CA PRO A 94 -0.29 -34.20 -16.02
C PRO A 94 -0.57 -35.30 -17.05
N GLY A 95 0.15 -36.43 -16.99
CA GLY A 95 -0.06 -37.56 -17.91
C GLY A 95 -1.40 -38.28 -17.73
N ASP A 96 -1.96 -38.25 -16.51
CA ASP A 96 -3.23 -38.91 -16.17
C ASP A 96 -4.44 -37.97 -16.34
N ASP A 97 -4.21 -36.71 -16.71
CA ASP A 97 -5.23 -35.66 -16.78
C ASP A 97 -5.01 -34.74 -18.01
N PRO A 98 -5.02 -35.28 -19.25
CA PRO A 98 -4.68 -34.53 -20.45
C PRO A 98 -5.66 -33.37 -20.75
N ARG A 99 -6.94 -33.53 -20.38
CA ARG A 99 -7.98 -32.50 -20.49
C ARG A 99 -8.05 -31.55 -19.29
N GLN A 100 -7.21 -31.75 -18.26
CA GLN A 100 -7.19 -30.96 -17.03
C GLN A 100 -8.52 -30.99 -16.25
N GLU A 101 -9.30 -32.06 -16.40
CA GLU A 101 -10.57 -32.29 -15.71
C GLU A 101 -10.34 -32.39 -14.20
N LYS A 102 -9.35 -33.21 -13.80
CA LYS A 102 -9.02 -33.39 -12.38
C LYS A 102 -8.41 -32.12 -11.79
N LEU A 103 -7.56 -31.41 -12.54
CA LEU A 103 -7.03 -30.11 -12.13
C LEU A 103 -8.15 -29.09 -11.91
N THR A 104 -9.14 -29.05 -12.80
CA THR A 104 -10.31 -28.16 -12.69
C THR A 104 -11.10 -28.47 -11.42
N SER A 105 -11.40 -29.75 -11.16
CA SER A 105 -12.11 -30.14 -9.93
C SER A 105 -11.32 -29.81 -8.65
N ILE A 106 -9.98 -29.93 -8.69
CA ILE A 106 -9.09 -29.48 -7.61
C ILE A 106 -9.25 -27.97 -7.39
N VAL A 107 -9.19 -27.16 -8.44
CA VAL A 107 -9.31 -25.70 -8.31
C VAL A 107 -10.67 -25.28 -7.75
N VAL A 108 -11.77 -25.82 -8.28
CA VAL A 108 -13.14 -25.50 -7.82
C VAL A 108 -13.31 -25.91 -6.36
N THR A 109 -12.89 -27.14 -6.01
CA THR A 109 -12.98 -27.63 -4.63
C THR A 109 -12.09 -26.82 -3.68
N ALA A 110 -10.88 -26.44 -4.11
CA ALA A 110 -9.99 -25.60 -3.31
C ALA A 110 -10.64 -24.24 -3.04
N GLN A 111 -11.12 -23.56 -4.08
CA GLN A 111 -11.78 -22.26 -3.93
C GLN A 111 -13.03 -22.34 -3.03
N ALA A 112 -13.80 -23.41 -3.14
CA ALA A 112 -15.01 -23.62 -2.35
C ALA A 112 -14.76 -24.05 -0.90
N LEU A 113 -13.54 -24.47 -0.54
CA LEU A 113 -13.12 -24.78 0.84
C LEU A 113 -12.28 -23.64 1.45
N ASP A 114 -11.85 -22.66 0.66
CA ASP A 114 -10.91 -21.64 1.08
C ASP A 114 -11.60 -20.44 1.74
N TYR A 115 -11.74 -20.52 3.07
CA TYR A 115 -12.18 -19.38 3.87
C TYR A 115 -11.02 -18.45 4.23
N GLN A 116 -11.14 -17.17 3.90
CA GLN A 116 -10.17 -16.13 4.27
C GLN A 116 -8.71 -16.49 3.91
N ASN A 117 -8.49 -17.31 2.86
CA ASN A 117 -7.18 -17.73 2.35
C ASN A 117 -6.45 -18.77 3.25
N GLN A 118 -7.18 -19.49 4.11
CA GLN A 118 -6.61 -20.41 5.11
C GLN A 118 -6.50 -21.87 4.63
N LEU A 119 -7.04 -22.24 3.46
CA LEU A 119 -7.08 -23.65 3.05
C LEU A 119 -5.69 -24.29 3.01
N TRP A 120 -4.77 -23.72 2.23
CA TRP A 120 -3.45 -24.31 2.03
C TRP A 120 -2.60 -24.38 3.31
N PRO A 121 -2.55 -23.33 4.16
CA PRO A 121 -1.94 -23.44 5.48
C PRO A 121 -2.51 -24.58 6.33
N LEU A 122 -3.84 -24.76 6.36
CA LEU A 122 -4.49 -25.85 7.12
C LEU A 122 -4.11 -27.24 6.60
N LEU A 123 -3.79 -27.36 5.31
CA LEU A 123 -3.40 -28.62 4.68
C LEU A 123 -1.88 -28.84 4.63
N SER A 124 -1.06 -27.89 5.11
CA SER A 124 0.41 -27.88 4.92
C SER A 124 1.15 -29.12 5.45
N GLY A 125 0.58 -29.84 6.42
CA GLY A 125 1.10 -31.12 6.92
C GLY A 125 0.46 -32.38 6.32
N LEU A 126 -0.53 -32.25 5.44
CA LEU A 126 -1.43 -33.35 5.05
C LEU A 126 -1.30 -33.80 3.59
N ILE A 127 -0.90 -32.91 2.67
CA ILE A 127 -0.92 -33.18 1.22
C ILE A 127 0.46 -33.40 0.59
N GLY A 128 1.55 -33.21 1.34
CA GLY A 128 2.93 -33.30 0.83
C GLY A 128 3.22 -32.28 -0.28
N ARG A 129 4.44 -32.30 -0.83
CA ARG A 129 4.83 -31.43 -1.95
C ARG A 129 4.61 -32.16 -3.27
N ASN A 130 3.47 -31.92 -3.94
CA ASN A 130 3.25 -32.42 -5.30
C ASN A 130 3.99 -31.52 -6.31
N VAL A 131 5.15 -31.97 -6.78
CA VAL A 131 6.01 -31.23 -7.71
C VAL A 131 5.33 -31.01 -9.06
N ASP A 132 4.61 -32.00 -9.59
CA ASP A 132 3.94 -31.89 -10.88
C ASP A 132 2.83 -30.84 -10.84
N LEU A 133 2.04 -30.82 -9.76
CA LEU A 133 1.01 -29.81 -9.56
C LEU A 133 1.62 -28.41 -9.38
N ALA A 134 2.71 -28.31 -8.62
CA ALA A 134 3.46 -27.06 -8.50
C ALA A 134 3.98 -26.58 -9.87
N GLU A 135 4.44 -27.48 -10.73
CA GLU A 135 4.87 -27.13 -12.09
C GLU A 135 3.70 -26.65 -12.96
N ALA A 136 2.55 -27.32 -12.89
CA ALA A 136 1.35 -26.91 -13.62
C ALA A 136 0.87 -25.51 -13.18
N PHE A 137 0.75 -25.28 -11.88
CA PHE A 137 0.41 -23.95 -11.36
C PHE A 137 1.49 -22.90 -11.66
N GLY A 138 2.76 -23.28 -11.63
CA GLY A 138 3.87 -22.39 -12.01
C GLY A 138 3.74 -21.91 -13.46
N ARG A 139 3.39 -22.81 -14.38
CA ARG A 139 3.11 -22.46 -15.78
C ARG A 139 1.91 -21.52 -15.91
N ILE A 140 0.82 -21.81 -15.20
CA ILE A 140 -0.38 -20.95 -15.18
C ILE A 140 -0.05 -19.54 -14.71
N VAL A 141 0.69 -19.41 -13.60
CA VAL A 141 1.10 -18.10 -13.07
C VAL A 141 2.06 -17.38 -14.03
N GLY A 142 2.99 -18.10 -14.64
CA GLY A 142 3.93 -17.55 -15.61
C GLY A 142 3.29 -17.12 -16.94
N SER A 143 2.11 -17.67 -17.28
CA SER A 143 1.36 -17.33 -18.49
C SER A 143 0.23 -16.33 -18.27
N LEU A 144 0.13 -15.73 -17.07
CA LEU A 144 -0.92 -14.74 -16.80
C LEU A 144 -0.70 -13.50 -17.65
N ALA A 145 -1.77 -13.10 -18.33
CA ALA A 145 -1.85 -11.85 -19.07
C ALA A 145 -3.18 -11.17 -18.71
N VAL A 146 -3.16 -9.85 -18.65
CA VAL A 146 -4.37 -9.04 -18.56
C VAL A 146 -4.54 -8.32 -19.89
N GLU A 147 -5.61 -8.68 -20.58
CA GLU A 147 -6.05 -7.96 -21.77
C GLU A 147 -7.28 -7.13 -21.40
N PHE A 148 -7.18 -5.83 -21.65
CA PHE A 148 -8.34 -4.95 -21.62
C PHE A 148 -9.10 -5.18 -22.92
N ALA A 149 -9.91 -6.23 -22.95
CA ALA A 149 -10.73 -6.55 -24.10
C ALA A 149 -11.67 -5.37 -24.39
N GLN A 150 -11.71 -4.98 -25.66
CA GLN A 150 -12.73 -4.07 -26.17
C GLN A 150 -14.07 -4.77 -25.96
N ARG A 151 -15.00 -4.14 -25.23
CA ARG A 151 -16.36 -4.67 -25.13
C ARG A 151 -16.88 -4.92 -26.55
N ASP A 152 -17.60 -6.01 -26.79
CA ASP A 152 -18.29 -6.33 -28.06
C ASP A 152 -19.34 -5.29 -28.49
N MET A 153 -19.36 -4.11 -27.86
CA MET A 153 -20.10 -2.94 -28.31
C MET A 153 -19.34 -2.26 -29.44
N GLN A 154 -20.02 -2.02 -30.56
CA GLN A 154 -19.48 -1.39 -31.78
C GLN A 154 -18.82 -0.01 -31.57
N LEU A 155 -18.92 0.59 -30.38
CA LEU A 155 -18.29 1.87 -30.00
C LEU A 155 -17.76 1.76 -28.57
N VAL A 156 -16.50 1.35 -28.40
CA VAL A 156 -15.78 1.55 -27.15
C VAL A 156 -15.63 3.06 -26.93
N PRO A 157 -15.98 3.59 -25.75
CA PRO A 157 -15.69 4.98 -25.44
C PRO A 157 -14.18 5.24 -25.60
N ILE A 158 -13.82 6.24 -26.41
CA ILE A 158 -12.42 6.56 -26.77
C ILE A 158 -11.51 6.60 -25.53
N TRP A 159 -12.02 7.16 -24.42
CA TRP A 159 -11.29 7.29 -23.16
C TRP A 159 -10.83 5.95 -22.54
N GLU A 160 -11.55 4.84 -22.73
CA GLU A 160 -11.14 3.52 -22.21
C GLU A 160 -9.89 3.02 -22.97
N SER A 161 -9.90 3.19 -24.30
CA SER A 161 -8.75 2.82 -25.15
C SER A 161 -7.53 3.69 -24.89
N GLU A 162 -7.72 4.99 -24.71
CA GLU A 162 -6.65 5.93 -24.35
C GLU A 162 -6.08 5.64 -22.97
N ALA A 163 -6.93 5.33 -21.98
CA ALA A 163 -6.48 4.98 -20.63
C ALA A 163 -5.64 3.70 -20.62
N SER A 164 -6.05 2.66 -21.36
CA SER A 164 -5.27 1.43 -21.48
C SER A 164 -3.96 1.65 -22.23
N GLN A 165 -3.95 2.48 -23.28
CA GLN A 165 -2.72 2.80 -24.02
C GLN A 165 -1.74 3.59 -23.15
N HIS A 166 -2.20 4.63 -22.45
CA HIS A 166 -1.35 5.41 -21.56
C HIS A 166 -0.74 4.58 -20.43
N LEU A 167 -1.45 3.57 -19.91
CA LEU A 167 -0.89 2.65 -18.93
C LEU A 167 0.24 1.82 -19.56
N LYS A 168 0.03 1.25 -20.75
CA LYS A 168 1.06 0.48 -21.47
C LYS A 168 2.30 1.31 -21.77
N ASP A 169 2.12 2.54 -22.27
CA ASP A 169 3.23 3.45 -22.56
C ASP A 169 4.04 3.76 -21.29
N ALA A 170 3.36 3.95 -20.15
CA ALA A 170 4.02 4.15 -18.86
C ALA A 170 4.76 2.91 -18.35
N GLU A 171 4.20 1.70 -18.56
CA GLU A 171 4.83 0.42 -18.25
C GLU A 171 6.11 0.21 -19.07
N GLU A 172 6.07 0.51 -20.37
CA GLU A 172 7.21 0.42 -21.28
C GLU A 172 8.31 1.44 -20.94
N ALA A 173 7.91 2.65 -20.55
CA ALA A 173 8.84 3.71 -20.13
C ALA A 173 9.41 3.49 -18.72
N GLY A 174 8.83 2.58 -17.91
CA GLY A 174 9.18 2.44 -16.50
C GLY A 174 8.82 3.66 -15.66
N ASP A 175 7.79 4.42 -16.05
CA ASP A 175 7.33 5.61 -15.32
C ASP A 175 6.40 5.20 -14.16
N TRP A 176 7.01 4.85 -13.04
CA TRP A 176 6.29 4.37 -11.84
C TRP A 176 5.29 5.38 -11.27
N SER A 177 5.55 6.69 -11.44
CA SER A 177 4.57 7.72 -11.06
C SER A 177 3.31 7.63 -11.90
N THR A 178 3.46 7.62 -13.22
CA THR A 178 2.33 7.55 -14.15
C THR A 178 1.62 6.20 -14.06
N ILE A 179 2.33 5.09 -13.88
CA ILE A 179 1.73 3.76 -13.67
C ILE A 179 0.75 3.79 -12.50
N GLY A 180 1.17 4.31 -11.34
CA GLY A 180 0.31 4.37 -10.15
C GLY A 180 -0.94 5.24 -10.35
N GLU A 181 -0.80 6.37 -11.03
CA GLU A 181 -1.92 7.27 -11.33
C GLU A 181 -2.90 6.67 -12.33
N ARG A 182 -2.39 6.07 -13.41
CA ARG A 182 -3.19 5.49 -14.50
C ARG A 182 -3.80 4.14 -14.15
N TRP A 183 -3.34 3.46 -13.10
CA TRP A 183 -3.93 2.23 -12.60
C TRP A 183 -5.28 2.43 -11.91
N MET A 184 -5.51 3.59 -11.27
CA MET A 184 -6.70 3.84 -10.44
C MET A 184 -8.05 3.49 -11.09
N PRO A 185 -8.33 3.83 -12.36
CA PRO A 185 -9.59 3.48 -13.03
C PRO A 185 -9.81 1.97 -13.17
N PHE A 186 -8.74 1.19 -13.33
CA PHE A 186 -8.81 -0.26 -13.54
C PHE A 186 -8.92 -1.06 -12.24
N ARG A 187 -8.70 -0.39 -11.09
CA ARG A 187 -8.63 -1.03 -9.78
C ARG A 187 -9.87 -1.86 -9.46
N GLN A 188 -11.06 -1.45 -9.88
CA GLN A 188 -12.32 -2.15 -9.61
C GLN A 188 -12.77 -3.07 -10.74
N LEU A 189 -12.00 -3.18 -11.83
CA LEU A 189 -12.38 -3.95 -13.02
C LEU A 189 -11.67 -5.31 -13.09
N ILE A 190 -10.51 -5.43 -12.46
CA ILE A 190 -9.68 -6.64 -12.54
C ILE A 190 -9.75 -7.42 -11.23
N PHE A 191 -10.29 -8.64 -11.28
CA PHE A 191 -10.33 -9.56 -10.15
C PHE A 191 -9.70 -10.90 -10.52
N PRO A 192 -8.95 -11.53 -9.61
CA PRO A 192 -8.43 -12.87 -9.85
C PRO A 192 -9.58 -13.89 -9.87
N ASN A 193 -9.58 -14.78 -10.86
CA ASN A 193 -10.50 -15.92 -10.89
C ASN A 193 -10.01 -17.06 -9.96
N ALA A 194 -10.78 -18.15 -9.88
CA ALA A 194 -10.47 -19.29 -9.02
C ALA A 194 -9.12 -19.95 -9.36
N VAL A 195 -8.81 -20.12 -10.66
CA VAL A 195 -7.56 -20.73 -11.13
C VAL A 195 -6.37 -19.89 -10.69
N GLN A 196 -6.41 -18.59 -10.98
CA GLN A 196 -5.36 -17.63 -10.62
C GLN A 196 -5.16 -17.57 -9.10
N THR A 197 -6.26 -17.50 -8.34
CA THR A 197 -6.24 -17.42 -6.89
C THR A 197 -5.59 -18.66 -6.28
N GLN A 198 -6.05 -19.84 -6.67
CA GLN A 198 -5.59 -21.08 -6.07
C GLN A 198 -4.19 -21.46 -6.53
N ALA A 199 -3.81 -21.17 -7.78
CA ALA A 199 -2.44 -21.37 -8.25
C ALA A 199 -1.42 -20.54 -7.45
N VAL A 200 -1.67 -19.24 -7.28
CA VAL A 200 -0.75 -18.37 -6.53
C VAL A 200 -0.67 -18.79 -5.06
N ARG A 201 -1.81 -19.07 -4.41
CA ARG A 201 -1.84 -19.46 -2.99
C ARG A 201 -1.20 -20.82 -2.73
N PHE A 202 -1.43 -21.79 -3.61
CA PHE A 202 -0.79 -23.10 -3.52
C PHE A 202 0.73 -22.96 -3.61
N LEU A 203 1.22 -22.25 -4.63
CA LEU A 203 2.67 -22.07 -4.81
C LEU A 203 3.28 -21.31 -3.64
N PHE A 204 2.64 -20.26 -3.15
CA PHE A 204 3.12 -19.54 -1.97
C PHE A 204 3.35 -20.46 -0.77
N GLN A 205 2.43 -21.42 -0.56
CA GLN A 205 2.47 -22.33 0.59
C GLN A 205 3.44 -23.51 0.41
N PHE A 206 3.53 -24.08 -0.80
CA PHE A 206 4.24 -25.35 -1.03
C PHE A 206 5.50 -25.25 -1.91
N ASP A 207 5.63 -24.18 -2.71
CA ASP A 207 6.76 -24.00 -3.63
C ASP A 207 7.00 -22.50 -3.93
N ARG A 208 7.42 -21.75 -2.91
CA ARG A 208 7.59 -20.30 -2.98
C ARG A 208 8.61 -19.87 -4.02
N ASP A 209 9.74 -20.58 -4.12
CA ASP A 209 10.79 -20.29 -5.12
C ASP A 209 10.24 -20.37 -6.55
N ARG A 210 9.34 -21.33 -6.82
CA ARG A 210 8.67 -21.46 -8.11
C ARG A 210 7.69 -20.32 -8.36
N LEU A 211 6.97 -19.85 -7.34
CA LEU A 211 6.14 -18.65 -7.47
C LEU A 211 7.01 -17.44 -7.87
N VAL A 212 8.09 -17.18 -7.14
CA VAL A 212 9.00 -16.06 -7.42
C VAL A 212 9.59 -16.17 -8.83
N THR A 213 9.97 -17.38 -9.25
CA THR A 213 10.49 -17.64 -10.60
C THR A 213 9.44 -17.36 -11.68
N ALA A 214 8.21 -17.84 -11.50
CA ALA A 214 7.12 -17.61 -12.44
C ALA A 214 6.79 -16.11 -12.58
N LEU A 215 6.90 -15.35 -11.48
CA LEU A 215 6.65 -13.92 -11.46
C LEU A 215 7.78 -13.08 -12.08
N ALA A 216 8.97 -13.63 -12.30
CA ALA A 216 10.11 -12.90 -12.88
C ALA A 216 9.82 -12.37 -14.30
N GLY A 217 8.96 -13.06 -15.05
CA GLY A 217 8.55 -12.71 -16.42
C GLY A 217 7.44 -11.66 -16.50
N VAL A 218 6.78 -11.31 -15.41
CA VAL A 218 5.66 -10.35 -15.43
C VAL A 218 6.13 -8.97 -15.90
N ARG A 219 5.41 -8.39 -16.85
CA ARG A 219 5.68 -7.04 -17.40
C ARG A 219 4.46 -6.11 -17.37
N GLN A 220 3.33 -6.60 -16.87
CA GLN A 220 2.06 -5.87 -16.84
C GLN A 220 1.68 -5.57 -15.39
N THR A 221 1.33 -4.32 -15.11
CA THR A 221 0.84 -3.86 -13.81
C THR A 221 -0.43 -4.62 -13.44
N GLY A 222 -1.33 -4.85 -14.41
CA GLY A 222 -2.57 -5.60 -14.18
C GLY A 222 -2.34 -7.00 -13.60
N VAL A 223 -1.39 -7.75 -14.17
CA VAL A 223 -1.03 -9.09 -13.69
C VAL A 223 -0.40 -9.01 -12.29
N ALA A 224 0.51 -8.06 -12.07
CA ALA A 224 1.16 -7.89 -10.77
C ALA A 224 0.15 -7.54 -9.66
N MET A 225 -0.80 -6.66 -9.94
CA MET A 225 -1.88 -6.28 -9.02
C MET A 225 -2.82 -7.45 -8.74
N LEU A 226 -3.14 -8.24 -9.77
CA LEU A 226 -3.93 -9.46 -9.63
C LEU A 226 -3.26 -10.45 -8.67
N VAL A 227 -1.97 -10.72 -8.87
CA VAL A 227 -1.17 -11.59 -7.99
C VAL A 227 -1.12 -11.04 -6.56
N ALA A 228 -0.86 -9.74 -6.39
CA ALA A 228 -0.82 -9.13 -5.06
C ALA A 228 -2.16 -9.27 -4.31
N ARG A 229 -3.30 -9.18 -5.02
CA ARG A 229 -4.66 -9.31 -4.45
C ARG A 229 -5.02 -10.72 -4.01
N THR A 230 -4.47 -11.76 -4.64
CA THR A 230 -4.77 -13.15 -4.23
C THR A 230 -4.16 -13.48 -2.87
N LEU A 231 -3.06 -12.81 -2.49
CA LEU A 231 -2.31 -13.03 -1.26
C LEU A 231 -2.79 -12.13 -0.12
N ARG A 232 -2.62 -12.57 1.13
CA ARG A 232 -2.79 -11.68 2.30
C ARG A 232 -1.69 -10.64 2.39
N THR A 233 -1.89 -9.61 3.21
CA THR A 233 -0.93 -8.50 3.40
C THR A 233 0.49 -8.97 3.72
N GLU A 234 0.67 -9.84 4.70
CA GLU A 234 2.01 -10.35 5.04
C GLU A 234 2.61 -11.16 3.87
N GLN A 235 1.83 -12.06 3.29
CA GLN A 235 2.26 -12.93 2.18
C GLN A 235 2.66 -12.15 0.92
N ARG A 236 1.89 -11.11 0.55
CA ARG A 236 2.22 -10.27 -0.62
C ARG A 236 3.48 -9.45 -0.37
N LEU A 237 3.70 -8.97 0.86
CA LEU A 237 4.91 -8.23 1.21
C LEU A 237 6.13 -9.15 1.25
N GLU A 238 5.99 -10.40 1.71
CA GLU A 238 7.03 -11.42 1.59
C GLU A 238 7.40 -11.66 0.12
N ILE A 239 6.42 -11.89 -0.75
CA ILE A 239 6.67 -12.07 -2.19
C ILE A 239 7.28 -10.83 -2.83
N GLY A 240 6.83 -9.62 -2.48
CA GLY A 240 7.46 -8.38 -2.93
C GLY A 240 8.92 -8.29 -2.47
N GLY A 241 9.18 -8.65 -1.21
CA GLY A 241 10.51 -8.67 -0.60
C GLY A 241 11.43 -9.79 -1.12
N GLU A 242 10.91 -10.84 -1.74
CA GLU A 242 11.71 -11.91 -2.35
C GLU A 242 11.87 -11.73 -3.87
N SER A 243 10.88 -11.12 -4.52
CA SER A 243 10.88 -10.85 -5.95
C SER A 243 12.04 -9.95 -6.37
N ARG A 244 12.44 -10.11 -7.64
CA ARG A 244 13.34 -9.19 -8.37
C ARG A 244 12.59 -8.45 -9.47
N ASN A 245 11.27 -8.56 -9.49
CA ASN A 245 10.40 -7.94 -10.48
C ASN A 245 9.79 -6.66 -9.90
N ALA A 246 10.12 -5.53 -10.53
CA ALA A 246 9.68 -4.21 -10.09
C ALA A 246 8.14 -4.04 -10.08
N PHE A 247 7.41 -4.69 -10.99
CA PHE A 247 5.94 -4.66 -11.00
C PHE A 247 5.35 -5.36 -9.78
N ILE A 248 5.93 -6.49 -9.39
CA ILE A 248 5.49 -7.25 -8.20
C ILE A 248 5.81 -6.48 -6.92
N GLU A 249 7.01 -5.91 -6.83
CA GLU A 249 7.40 -5.05 -5.70
C GLU A 249 6.43 -3.87 -5.55
N PHE A 250 6.13 -3.16 -6.65
CA PHE A 250 5.19 -2.05 -6.67
C PHE A 250 3.78 -2.48 -6.29
N ALA A 251 3.25 -3.53 -6.92
CA ALA A 251 1.90 -4.04 -6.67
C ALA A 251 1.72 -4.52 -5.22
N SER A 252 2.72 -5.20 -4.64
CA SER A 252 2.71 -5.65 -3.25
C SER A 252 2.60 -4.48 -2.28
N VAL A 253 3.33 -3.39 -2.51
CA VAL A 253 3.26 -2.17 -1.67
C VAL A 253 1.94 -1.44 -1.92
N TYR A 254 1.59 -1.20 -3.18
CA TYR A 254 0.38 -0.49 -3.57
C TYR A 254 -0.89 -1.14 -2.97
N GLU A 255 -1.12 -2.43 -3.23
CA GLU A 255 -2.32 -3.12 -2.77
C GLU A 255 -2.33 -3.30 -1.24
N THR A 256 -1.17 -3.26 -0.59
CA THR A 256 -1.07 -3.22 0.88
C THR A 256 -1.57 -1.91 1.45
N LEU A 257 -1.29 -0.79 0.78
CA LEU A 257 -1.60 0.54 1.29
C LEU A 257 -3.01 1.00 0.91
N THR A 258 -3.48 0.68 -0.30
CA THR A 258 -4.78 1.18 -0.80
C THR A 258 -5.99 0.48 -0.20
N ASN A 259 -5.82 -0.67 0.44
CA ASN A 259 -6.90 -1.43 1.09
C ASN A 259 -6.99 -1.17 2.60
N ARG A 260 -6.25 -0.19 3.13
CA ARG A 260 -6.27 0.17 4.55
C ARG A 260 -7.15 1.37 4.82
N GLU A 261 -7.72 1.39 6.01
CA GLU A 261 -8.21 2.64 6.59
C GLU A 261 -7.02 3.59 6.81
N PRO A 262 -7.15 4.88 6.48
CA PRO A 262 -6.04 5.86 6.56
C PRO A 262 -5.39 5.98 7.95
N LEU A 263 -6.06 5.54 9.02
CA LEU A 263 -5.55 5.66 10.40
C LEU A 263 -4.83 4.39 10.89
N HIS A 264 -4.72 3.35 10.07
CA HIS A 264 -4.19 2.08 10.52
C HIS A 264 -2.65 2.01 10.41
N VAL A 265 -1.98 2.07 11.56
CA VAL A 265 -0.55 1.80 11.69
C VAL A 265 -0.30 0.32 11.37
N PRO A 266 0.62 -0.02 10.45
CA PRO A 266 0.96 -1.42 10.18
C PRO A 266 1.51 -2.11 11.44
N PRO A 267 1.14 -3.38 11.70
CA PRO A 267 1.87 -4.25 12.59
C PRO A 267 3.39 -4.23 12.30
N SER A 268 4.21 -4.40 13.34
CA SER A 268 5.67 -4.32 13.22
C SER A 268 6.27 -5.30 12.20
N SER A 269 5.65 -6.46 11.99
CA SER A 269 6.06 -7.43 10.96
C SER A 269 5.87 -6.86 9.55
N GLU A 270 4.72 -6.26 9.25
CA GLU A 270 4.41 -5.66 7.95
C GLU A 270 5.26 -4.41 7.70
N ALA A 271 5.46 -3.57 8.72
CA ALA A 271 6.34 -2.40 8.63
C ALA A 271 7.78 -2.79 8.26
N ARG A 272 8.28 -3.90 8.83
CA ARG A 272 9.60 -4.45 8.50
C ARG A 272 9.66 -4.96 7.07
N LEU A 273 8.63 -5.68 6.60
CA LEU A 273 8.61 -6.19 5.23
C LEU A 273 8.49 -5.03 4.20
N LEU A 274 7.73 -3.99 4.50
CA LEU A 274 7.69 -2.76 3.69
C LEU A 274 9.07 -2.10 3.60
N ALA A 275 9.78 -1.95 4.72
CA ALA A 275 11.12 -1.39 4.74
C ALA A 275 12.10 -2.20 3.87
N VAL A 276 12.02 -3.54 3.88
CA VAL A 276 12.84 -4.41 3.01
C VAL A 276 12.60 -4.12 1.53
N ILE A 277 11.34 -3.92 1.12
CA ILE A 277 11.03 -3.58 -0.28
C ILE A 277 11.57 -2.19 -0.60
N LEU A 278 11.35 -1.21 0.28
CA LEU A 278 11.84 0.16 0.09
C LEU A 278 13.37 0.22 -0.02
N ASP A 279 14.11 -0.53 0.81
CA ASP A 279 15.57 -0.62 0.75
C ASP A 279 16.07 -1.18 -0.60
N LYS A 280 15.30 -2.08 -1.22
CA LYS A 280 15.61 -2.56 -2.58
C LYS A 280 15.35 -1.48 -3.62
N VAL A 281 14.19 -0.82 -3.53
CA VAL A 281 13.78 0.26 -4.46
C VAL A 281 14.77 1.41 -4.42
N ALA A 282 15.21 1.80 -3.22
CA ALA A 282 16.13 2.91 -3.01
C ALA A 282 17.51 2.71 -3.65
N ARG A 283 17.87 1.49 -4.10
CA ARG A 283 19.12 1.22 -4.83
C ARG A 283 19.02 1.53 -6.31
N ASP A 284 17.81 1.64 -6.84
CA ASP A 284 17.51 2.04 -8.21
C ASP A 284 16.97 3.48 -8.18
N GLU A 285 17.83 4.43 -8.56
CA GLU A 285 17.53 5.86 -8.44
C GLU A 285 16.26 6.26 -9.22
N GLN A 286 16.12 5.79 -10.46
CA GLN A 286 14.96 6.14 -11.30
C GLN A 286 13.67 5.57 -10.71
N ARG A 287 13.72 4.31 -10.24
CA ARG A 287 12.58 3.68 -9.60
C ARG A 287 12.20 4.37 -8.31
N TRP A 288 13.19 4.69 -7.47
CA TRP A 288 12.98 5.41 -6.21
C TRP A 288 12.33 6.77 -6.44
N ILE A 289 12.83 7.56 -7.41
CA ILE A 289 12.24 8.85 -7.76
C ILE A 289 10.77 8.71 -8.17
N GLY A 290 10.45 7.74 -9.03
CA GLY A 290 9.07 7.48 -9.45
C GLY A 290 8.16 7.06 -8.29
N TRP A 291 8.66 6.21 -7.39
CA TRP A 291 7.93 5.79 -6.18
C TRP A 291 7.71 6.97 -5.23
N MET A 292 8.69 7.84 -5.02
CA MET A 292 8.55 9.00 -4.15
C MET A 292 7.52 9.99 -4.72
N ARG A 293 7.55 10.25 -6.04
CA ARG A 293 6.53 11.06 -6.70
C ARG A 293 5.12 10.49 -6.51
N PHE A 294 4.95 9.18 -6.56
CA PHE A 294 3.65 8.56 -6.39
C PHE A 294 3.18 8.49 -4.93
N PHE A 295 3.98 7.89 -4.06
CA PHE A 295 3.59 7.59 -2.68
C PHE A 295 3.84 8.73 -1.69
N ASN A 296 4.76 9.65 -1.99
CA ASN A 296 5.21 10.67 -1.05
C ASN A 296 4.83 12.11 -1.45
N ALA A 297 4.30 12.33 -2.65
CA ALA A 297 3.78 13.65 -3.03
C ALA A 297 2.67 14.16 -2.10
N TYR A 298 1.81 13.25 -1.65
CA TYR A 298 0.77 13.54 -0.66
C TYR A 298 0.82 12.47 0.45
N PRO A 299 1.71 12.61 1.45
CA PRO A 299 1.96 11.60 2.49
C PRO A 299 0.70 11.10 3.21
N GLN A 300 -0.29 11.97 3.38
CA GLN A 300 -1.61 11.65 3.95
C GLN A 300 -2.40 10.56 3.19
N ARG A 301 -2.09 10.30 1.92
CA ARG A 301 -2.71 9.20 1.14
C ARG A 301 -2.17 7.84 1.54
N TYR A 302 -0.94 7.79 2.07
CA TYR A 302 -0.22 6.57 2.40
C TYR A 302 0.51 6.67 3.76
N PRO A 303 -0.21 6.98 4.86
CA PRO A 303 0.41 7.20 6.18
C PRO A 303 1.11 5.95 6.71
N ALA A 304 0.57 4.76 6.43
CA ALA A 304 1.18 3.47 6.80
C ALA A 304 2.58 3.24 6.20
N LEU A 305 2.97 3.99 5.16
CA LEU A 305 4.28 3.88 4.53
C LEU A 305 5.36 4.72 5.21
N GLN A 306 4.97 5.72 6.02
CA GLN A 306 5.87 6.76 6.47
C GLN A 306 6.94 6.29 7.47
N VAL A 307 6.55 5.51 8.48
CA VAL A 307 7.52 4.93 9.42
C VAL A 307 8.50 3.98 8.70
N PRO A 308 8.05 3.03 7.83
CA PRO A 308 8.95 2.25 6.99
C PRO A 308 9.88 3.09 6.10
N LEU A 309 9.40 4.19 5.52
CA LEU A 309 10.23 5.13 4.76
C LEU A 309 11.32 5.76 5.63
N GLY A 310 10.98 6.19 6.84
CA GLY A 310 11.94 6.73 7.79
C GLY A 310 13.07 5.75 8.11
N HIS A 311 12.72 4.48 8.35
CA HIS A 311 13.70 3.42 8.56
C HIS A 311 14.61 3.20 7.35
N CYS A 312 14.04 3.14 6.14
CA CYS A 312 14.78 3.00 4.89
C CYS A 312 15.75 4.18 4.68
N LEU A 313 15.27 5.42 4.86
CA LEU A 313 16.06 6.64 4.64
C LEU A 313 17.30 6.73 5.52
N ALA A 314 17.30 6.08 6.69
CA ALA A 314 18.44 6.07 7.61
C ALA A 314 19.67 5.39 7.00
N ASN A 315 19.48 4.42 6.08
CA ASN A 315 20.55 3.64 5.47
C ASN A 315 20.54 3.65 3.93
N ALA A 316 19.58 4.33 3.31
CA ALA A 316 19.45 4.40 1.86
C ALA A 316 20.68 5.04 1.17
N PRO A 317 20.86 4.86 -0.15
CA PRO A 317 21.86 5.60 -0.93
C PRO A 317 21.68 7.13 -0.82
N GLU A 318 22.75 7.89 -1.08
CA GLU A 318 22.76 9.35 -0.91
C GLU A 318 21.70 10.07 -1.77
N HIS A 319 21.45 9.59 -3.00
CA HIS A 319 20.43 10.16 -3.88
C HIS A 319 19.00 10.02 -3.35
N ALA A 320 18.75 9.11 -2.41
CA ALA A 320 17.41 8.80 -1.92
C ALA A 320 16.83 9.93 -1.06
N ILE A 321 17.67 10.63 -0.28
CA ILE A 321 17.25 11.75 0.58
C ILE A 321 16.71 12.90 -0.28
N PRO A 322 17.43 13.41 -1.31
CA PRO A 322 16.89 14.42 -2.20
C PRO A 322 15.60 14.02 -2.90
N ALA A 323 15.50 12.78 -3.38
CA ALA A 323 14.29 12.30 -4.02
C ALA A 323 13.08 12.28 -3.06
N TYR A 324 13.27 11.90 -1.80
CA TYR A 324 12.22 11.95 -0.77
C TYR A 324 11.79 13.39 -0.49
N VAL A 325 12.73 14.27 -0.15
CA VAL A 325 12.43 15.67 0.24
C VAL A 325 11.74 16.41 -0.90
N ASN A 326 12.28 16.33 -2.13
CA ASN A 326 11.75 17.05 -3.28
C ASN A 326 10.42 16.51 -3.82
N SER A 327 10.02 15.30 -3.41
CA SER A 327 8.73 14.75 -3.82
C SER A 327 7.55 15.36 -3.09
N ILE A 328 7.74 15.88 -1.87
CA ILE A 328 6.64 16.36 -1.01
C ILE A 328 6.07 17.65 -1.59
N VAL A 329 4.77 17.63 -1.93
CA VAL A 329 4.10 18.82 -2.46
C VAL A 329 3.67 19.72 -1.30
N LEU A 330 4.37 20.84 -1.15
CA LEU A 330 4.09 21.80 -0.08
C LEU A 330 2.84 22.63 -0.37
N SER A 331 2.04 22.82 0.68
CA SER A 331 0.89 23.73 0.67
C SER A 331 0.77 24.39 2.04
N PRO A 332 0.38 25.68 2.13
CA PRO A 332 0.19 26.31 3.43
C PRO A 332 -0.97 25.63 4.18
N LYS A 333 -0.71 25.13 5.39
CA LYS A 333 -1.70 24.45 6.23
C LYS A 333 -2.20 25.38 7.33
N LYS A 334 -3.47 25.30 7.68
CA LYS A 334 -3.98 26.00 8.85
C LYS A 334 -3.43 25.39 10.14
N PRO A 335 -3.30 26.17 11.23
CA PRO A 335 -3.00 25.61 12.54
C PRO A 335 -4.05 24.58 12.97
N GLY A 336 -3.56 23.43 13.43
CA GLY A 336 -4.35 22.34 13.99
C GLY A 336 -3.88 20.96 13.54
N PRO A 337 -4.59 19.91 13.98
CA PRO A 337 -4.32 18.54 13.56
C PRO A 337 -4.36 18.39 12.03
N ASP A 338 -3.23 18.03 11.42
CA ASP A 338 -3.13 17.76 10.00
C ASP A 338 -2.43 16.40 9.78
N GLN A 339 -3.06 15.53 9.00
CA GLN A 339 -2.59 14.18 8.77
C GLN A 339 -1.31 14.15 7.94
N GLY A 340 -1.13 15.07 6.98
CA GLY A 340 0.07 15.17 6.16
C GLY A 340 1.28 15.54 7.01
N ARG A 341 1.15 16.57 7.85
CA ARG A 341 2.18 17.01 8.80
C ARG A 341 2.60 15.88 9.75
N ARG A 342 1.63 15.17 10.32
CA ARG A 342 1.90 14.02 11.21
C ARG A 342 2.60 12.89 10.47
N SER A 343 2.12 12.55 9.28
CA SER A 343 2.69 11.50 8.42
C SER A 343 4.18 11.77 8.14
N VAL A 344 4.53 13.00 7.74
CA VAL A 344 5.93 13.38 7.50
C VAL A 344 6.73 13.38 8.80
N ALA A 345 6.19 13.91 9.90
CA ALA A 345 6.85 13.90 11.20
C ALA A 345 7.15 12.48 11.72
N GLU A 346 6.24 11.53 11.54
CA GLU A 346 6.45 10.12 11.91
C GLU A 346 7.58 9.47 11.11
N CYS A 347 7.64 9.72 9.80
CA CYS A 347 8.76 9.30 8.96
C CYS A 347 10.08 9.87 9.48
N LEU A 348 10.12 11.17 9.72
CA LEU A 348 11.33 11.88 10.13
C LEU A 348 11.78 11.54 11.55
N ALA A 349 10.85 11.24 12.46
CA ALA A 349 11.14 10.74 13.79
C ALA A 349 11.77 9.34 13.74
N ALA A 350 11.22 8.44 12.91
CA ALA A 350 11.77 7.11 12.69
C ALA A 350 13.16 7.15 12.03
N PHE A 351 13.35 8.05 11.06
CA PHE A 351 14.65 8.33 10.45
C PHE A 351 15.66 8.83 11.50
N ARG A 352 15.28 9.82 12.30
CA ARG A 352 16.13 10.43 13.33
C ARG A 352 16.61 9.41 14.37
N ALA A 353 15.75 8.46 14.74
CA ALA A 353 16.09 7.43 15.72
C ALA A 353 17.19 6.48 15.25
N LEU A 354 17.40 6.33 13.94
CA LEU A 354 18.33 5.36 13.35
C LEU A 354 19.51 5.98 12.60
N ALA A 355 19.34 7.17 12.01
CA ALA A 355 20.36 7.81 11.19
C ALA A 355 21.50 8.41 12.03
N CYS A 356 22.72 8.36 11.51
CA CYS A 356 23.88 9.02 12.12
C CYS A 356 23.77 10.56 12.03
N PRO A 357 24.46 11.32 12.91
CA PRO A 357 24.35 12.78 12.96
C PRO A 357 24.61 13.49 11.62
N GLU A 358 25.60 13.04 10.85
CA GLU A 358 25.97 13.64 9.56
C GLU A 358 24.83 13.50 8.55
N ARG A 359 24.22 12.32 8.51
CA ARG A 359 23.09 12.02 7.63
C ARG A 359 21.83 12.78 8.03
N ARG A 360 21.59 12.91 9.33
CA ARG A 360 20.50 13.75 9.85
C ARG A 360 20.69 15.20 9.43
N SER A 361 21.89 15.74 9.64
CA SER A 361 22.25 17.10 9.25
C SER A 361 22.03 17.35 7.76
N ALA A 362 22.43 16.41 6.90
CA ALA A 362 22.21 16.51 5.46
C ALA A 362 20.71 16.58 5.10
N LEU A 363 19.87 15.72 5.67
CA LEU A 363 18.41 15.74 5.43
C LEU A 363 17.78 17.04 5.96
N TRP A 364 18.13 17.45 7.18
CA TRP A 364 17.62 18.67 7.79
C TRP A 364 17.97 19.91 6.97
N THR A 365 19.22 20.01 6.52
CA THR A 365 19.71 21.13 5.71
C THR A 365 18.96 21.20 4.39
N LEU A 366 18.81 20.06 3.68
CA LEU A 366 18.09 20.05 2.42
C LEU A 366 16.62 20.45 2.59
N THR A 367 15.99 19.94 3.64
CA THR A 367 14.58 20.23 3.93
C THR A 367 14.38 21.69 4.33
N HIS A 368 15.30 22.24 5.12
CA HIS A 368 15.30 23.66 5.48
C HIS A 368 15.45 24.55 4.25
N ASN A 369 16.39 24.26 3.35
CA ASN A 369 16.57 25.02 2.10
C ASN A 369 15.29 25.01 1.25
N LEU A 370 14.69 23.83 1.03
CA LEU A 370 13.42 23.73 0.28
C LEU A 370 12.30 24.56 0.92
N TRP A 371 12.15 24.47 2.26
CA TRP A 371 11.14 25.23 2.99
C TRP A 371 11.39 26.74 2.96
N ALA A 372 12.66 27.15 3.09
CA ALA A 372 13.09 28.54 3.09
C ALA A 372 12.94 29.20 1.70
N ASP A 373 13.14 28.45 0.62
CA ASP A 373 12.91 28.90 -0.76
C ASP A 373 11.42 29.00 -1.08
N TRP A 374 10.61 28.06 -0.57
CA TRP A 374 9.16 28.04 -0.79
C TRP A 374 8.43 29.24 -0.18
N GLN A 375 8.86 29.69 1.00
CA GLN A 375 8.31 30.87 1.70
C GLN A 375 6.77 30.90 1.79
N PHE A 376 6.14 29.75 2.07
CA PHE A 376 4.68 29.60 2.08
C PHE A 376 4.04 30.08 0.78
N ASP A 377 4.58 29.56 -0.33
CA ASP A 377 4.10 29.77 -1.70
C ASP A 377 4.08 31.26 -2.11
N ARG A 378 5.12 32.01 -1.73
CA ARG A 378 5.23 33.45 -2.01
C ARG A 378 5.22 33.78 -3.51
N ALA A 379 5.79 32.90 -4.33
CA ALA A 379 5.87 33.09 -5.78
C ALA A 379 4.49 33.01 -6.46
N ASN A 380 3.49 32.42 -5.81
CA ASN A 380 2.14 32.29 -6.34
C ASN A 380 1.26 33.48 -5.89
N PRO A 381 0.85 34.37 -6.81
CA PRO A 381 0.04 35.54 -6.45
C PRO A 381 -1.37 35.17 -5.98
N ALA A 382 -1.84 33.94 -6.23
CA ALA A 382 -3.16 33.49 -5.77
C ALA A 382 -3.17 33.01 -4.31
N THR A 383 -2.00 32.92 -3.66
CA THR A 383 -1.90 32.42 -2.29
C THR A 383 -1.98 33.56 -1.28
N HIS A 384 -3.08 33.58 -0.54
CA HIS A 384 -3.33 34.54 0.54
C HIS A 384 -3.34 33.83 1.90
N LEU A 385 -2.68 34.43 2.89
CA LEU A 385 -2.57 33.89 4.24
C LEU A 385 -3.29 34.81 5.23
N PHE A 386 -4.38 34.34 5.81
CA PHE A 386 -5.18 35.10 6.77
C PHE A 386 -4.84 34.79 8.24
N GLU A 387 -4.05 33.75 8.47
CA GLU A 387 -3.52 33.32 9.76
C GLU A 387 -2.11 32.75 9.56
N ALA A 388 -1.37 32.56 10.65
CA ALA A 388 -0.08 31.87 10.59
C ALA A 388 -0.31 30.43 10.12
N ASN A 389 0.36 30.02 9.05
CA ASN A 389 0.23 28.70 8.48
C ASN A 389 1.42 27.81 8.85
N TRP A 390 1.19 26.51 8.72
CA TRP A 390 2.12 25.43 8.99
C TRP A 390 2.51 24.71 7.70
N SER A 391 3.53 23.87 7.78
CA SER A 391 4.05 23.08 6.67
C SER A 391 4.16 21.60 7.05
N ASP A 392 4.05 20.73 6.04
CA ASP A 392 4.37 19.30 6.17
C ASP A 392 5.84 19.08 6.63
N LEU A 393 6.71 20.08 6.42
CA LEU A 393 8.13 20.02 6.77
C LEU A 393 8.48 20.63 8.14
N ASP A 394 7.51 21.12 8.92
CA ASP A 394 7.80 21.85 10.18
C ASP A 394 8.69 21.02 11.14
N TYR A 395 8.44 19.71 11.24
CA TYR A 395 9.27 18.81 12.06
C TYR A 395 10.75 18.85 11.66
N ALA A 396 11.02 18.83 10.35
CA ALA A 396 12.38 18.86 9.82
C ALA A 396 13.06 20.22 10.05
N VAL A 397 12.31 21.32 9.91
CA VAL A 397 12.81 22.68 10.13
C VAL A 397 13.16 22.88 11.61
N VAL A 398 12.31 22.38 12.51
CA VAL A 398 12.65 22.31 13.95
C VAL A 398 13.90 21.48 14.17
N GLY A 399 14.03 20.34 13.48
CA GLY A 399 15.21 19.49 13.56
C GLY A 399 16.50 20.15 13.12
N TYR A 400 16.45 20.89 12.01
CA TYR A 400 17.56 21.73 11.54
C TYR A 400 17.97 22.75 12.61
N ALA A 401 17.00 23.49 13.15
CA ALA A 401 17.27 24.47 14.19
C ALA A 401 17.81 23.84 15.48
N CYS A 402 17.39 22.62 15.83
CA CYS A 402 17.85 21.92 17.03
C CYS A 402 19.23 21.26 16.88
N GLU A 403 19.54 20.67 15.72
CA GLU A 403 20.73 19.84 15.54
C GLU A 403 21.82 20.48 14.67
N CYS A 404 21.48 21.44 13.81
CA CYS A 404 22.41 22.06 12.85
C CYS A 404 22.77 23.51 13.17
N MET A 405 21.98 24.18 14.01
CA MET A 405 22.22 25.58 14.39
C MET A 405 22.71 25.70 15.84
N ASP A 406 23.54 26.70 16.10
CA ASP A 406 23.85 27.14 17.45
C ASP A 406 22.78 28.12 18.00
N GLN A 407 22.97 28.58 19.25
CA GLN A 407 22.02 29.50 19.88
C GLN A 407 22.02 30.88 19.23
N ALA A 408 23.19 31.39 18.83
CA ALA A 408 23.33 32.72 18.25
C ALA A 408 22.68 32.77 16.86
N GLU A 409 22.85 31.72 16.05
CA GLU A 409 22.21 31.59 14.74
C GLU A 409 20.68 31.56 14.86
N ARG A 410 20.14 30.80 15.83
CA ARG A 410 18.69 30.76 16.08
C ARG A 410 18.14 32.11 16.50
N ASP A 411 18.82 32.78 17.43
CA ASP A 411 18.40 34.09 17.92
C ASP A 411 18.47 35.13 16.80
N ALA A 412 19.52 35.11 15.97
CA ALA A 412 19.66 36.00 14.82
C ALA A 412 18.52 35.84 13.81
N VAL A 413 18.10 34.61 13.50
CA VAL A 413 16.95 34.37 12.61
C VAL A 413 15.65 34.89 13.22
N GLN A 414 15.41 34.61 14.52
CA GLN A 414 14.22 35.12 15.20
C GLN A 414 14.19 36.65 15.26
N ASP A 415 15.33 37.29 15.52
CA ASP A 415 15.45 38.75 15.56
C ASP A 415 15.28 39.38 14.18
N SER A 416 15.78 38.74 13.12
CA SER A 416 15.52 39.18 11.74
C SER A 416 14.02 39.15 11.43
N ILE A 417 13.31 38.08 11.79
CA ILE A 417 11.86 38.00 11.57
C ILE A 417 11.12 39.05 12.40
N ARG A 418 11.52 39.29 13.66
CA ARG A 418 10.97 40.37 14.50
C ARG A 418 11.17 41.74 13.86
N HIS A 419 12.36 42.00 13.34
CA HIS A 419 12.69 43.23 12.64
C HIS A 419 11.79 43.43 11.41
N ASP A 420 11.67 42.41 10.56
CA ASP A 420 10.85 42.47 9.35
C ASP A 420 9.36 42.68 9.67
N LEU A 421 8.84 42.05 10.73
CA LEU A 421 7.48 42.29 11.22
C LEU A 421 7.27 43.74 11.65
N GLY A 422 8.26 44.34 12.30
CA GLY A 422 8.23 45.76 12.71
C GLY A 422 8.23 46.72 11.53
N GLN A 423 8.95 46.39 10.45
CA GLN A 423 9.07 47.21 9.24
C GLN A 423 7.89 47.05 8.27
N LEU A 424 7.02 46.05 8.48
CA LEU A 424 5.98 45.71 7.51
C LEU A 424 4.98 46.84 7.25
N ASN A 425 4.73 47.69 8.25
CA ASN A 425 3.85 48.86 8.13
C ASN A 425 4.48 50.00 7.30
N ASP A 426 5.80 50.01 7.17
CA ASP A 426 6.55 51.06 6.46
C ASP A 426 6.75 50.71 4.98
N GLN A 427 6.23 49.55 4.54
CA GLN A 427 6.31 49.05 3.17
C GLN A 427 5.01 49.33 2.40
N TRP A 428 5.14 49.59 1.09
CA TRP A 428 3.99 49.69 0.20
C TRP A 428 3.45 48.30 -0.15
N HIS A 429 2.15 48.10 0.10
CA HIS A 429 1.44 46.87 -0.25
C HIS A 429 0.38 47.17 -1.30
N VAL A 430 0.15 46.21 -2.22
CA VAL A 430 -0.87 46.35 -3.27
C VAL A 430 -2.28 46.39 -2.68
N SER A 431 -2.51 45.64 -1.60
CA SER A 431 -3.78 45.63 -0.89
C SER A 431 -3.59 45.32 0.61
N LEU A 432 -4.67 45.49 1.38
CA LEU A 432 -4.72 45.04 2.77
C LEU A 432 -4.51 43.52 2.89
N THR A 433 -5.03 42.74 1.95
CA THR A 433 -4.87 41.28 1.92
C THR A 433 -3.40 40.89 1.75
N ASP A 434 -2.65 41.63 0.93
CA ASP A 434 -1.21 41.39 0.73
C ASP A 434 -0.40 41.73 1.98
N MET A 435 -0.76 42.82 2.66
CA MET A 435 -0.15 43.18 3.95
C MET A 435 -0.40 42.10 5.02
N ILE A 436 -1.65 41.64 5.16
CA ILE A 436 -2.01 40.55 6.09
C ILE A 436 -1.29 39.26 5.71
N THR A 437 -1.19 38.95 4.41
CA THR A 437 -0.48 37.77 3.91
C THR A 437 1.01 37.83 4.22
N ALA A 438 1.65 38.99 4.03
CA ALA A 438 3.05 39.19 4.35
C ALA A 438 3.32 39.03 5.86
N TRP A 439 2.46 39.59 6.71
CA TRP A 439 2.53 39.43 8.16
C TRP A 439 2.44 37.95 8.56
N ASN A 440 1.41 37.26 8.07
CA ASN A 440 1.19 35.87 8.41
C ASN A 440 2.28 34.95 7.84
N ARG A 441 2.89 35.30 6.71
CA ARG A 441 4.05 34.56 6.17
C ARG A 441 5.25 34.65 7.11
N LEU A 442 5.56 35.84 7.63
CA LEU A 442 6.63 36.02 8.63
C LEU A 442 6.30 35.28 9.93
N LEU A 443 5.05 35.34 10.40
CA LEU A 443 4.62 34.54 11.55
C LEU A 443 4.76 33.04 11.32
N SER A 444 4.42 32.55 10.12
CA SER A 444 4.57 31.14 9.72
C SER A 444 6.04 30.73 9.78
N GLN A 445 6.94 31.58 9.27
CA GLN A 445 8.39 31.35 9.31
C GLN A 445 8.94 31.37 10.74
N PHE A 446 8.36 32.16 11.63
CA PHE A 446 8.77 32.21 13.03
C PHE A 446 8.47 30.91 13.80
N GLN A 447 7.42 30.17 13.43
CA GLN A 447 6.92 29.04 14.23
C GLN A 447 7.97 27.95 14.49
N PRO A 448 8.69 27.42 13.47
CA PRO A 448 9.65 26.33 13.70
C PRO A 448 10.81 26.75 14.60
N TYR A 449 11.34 27.96 14.44
CA TYR A 449 12.44 28.45 15.28
C TYR A 449 12.00 28.68 16.73
N ALA A 450 10.80 29.22 16.93
CA ALA A 450 10.24 29.37 18.28
C ALA A 450 10.01 28.00 18.94
N ARG A 451 9.52 27.03 18.17
CA ARG A 451 9.36 25.64 18.64
C ARG A 451 10.70 25.02 19.03
N ALA A 452 11.73 25.16 18.20
CA ALA A 452 13.07 24.64 18.48
C ALA A 452 13.63 25.20 19.80
N SER A 453 13.52 26.51 20.03
CA SER A 453 13.94 27.13 21.29
C SER A 453 13.16 26.62 22.50
N GLN A 454 11.87 26.29 22.35
CA GLN A 454 11.11 25.65 23.43
C GLN A 454 11.56 24.20 23.66
N VAL A 455 11.70 23.42 22.59
CA VAL A 455 12.12 22.01 22.64
C VAL A 455 13.45 21.86 23.35
N LEU A 456 14.44 22.69 23.02
CA LEU A 456 15.76 22.65 23.66
C LEU A 456 15.71 22.99 25.16
N LYS A 457 14.71 23.77 25.61
CA LYS A 457 14.50 24.10 27.02
C LYS A 457 13.73 23.02 27.78
N THR A 458 12.75 22.39 27.16
CA THR A 458 11.79 21.51 27.85
C THR A 458 11.92 20.02 27.50
N GLY A 459 12.71 19.66 26.49
CA GLY A 459 12.78 18.29 25.96
C GLY A 459 11.50 17.79 25.29
N GLY A 460 10.65 18.70 24.80
CA GLY A 460 9.36 18.36 24.18
C GLY A 460 9.49 17.79 22.76
N ASP A 461 8.36 17.33 22.19
CA ASP A 461 8.28 16.87 20.79
C ASP A 461 8.65 17.99 19.81
N TRP A 462 9.20 17.65 18.65
CA TRP A 462 9.51 18.62 17.60
C TRP A 462 8.26 19.08 16.84
N LEU A 463 7.23 18.24 16.71
CA LEU A 463 5.96 18.67 16.12
C LEU A 463 5.10 19.44 17.15
N SER A 464 4.46 20.53 16.70
CA SER A 464 3.41 21.23 17.44
C SER A 464 2.06 20.98 16.78
N ASP A 465 1.10 20.50 17.56
CA ASP A 465 -0.26 20.17 17.09
C ASP A 465 -1.29 21.28 17.37
N SER A 466 -0.96 22.25 18.22
CA SER A 466 -1.95 23.28 18.64
C SER A 466 -1.37 24.64 19.03
N ARG A 467 -0.07 24.72 19.32
CA ARG A 467 0.53 25.96 19.84
C ARG A 467 1.07 26.81 18.71
N VAL A 468 0.58 28.05 18.65
CA VAL A 468 1.15 29.14 17.85
C VAL A 468 1.99 30.03 18.76
N TYR A 469 3.17 30.41 18.28
CA TYR A 469 4.10 31.30 18.96
C TYR A 469 4.00 32.70 18.39
N LEU A 470 3.93 33.70 19.27
CA LEU A 470 3.95 35.10 18.88
C LEU A 470 5.33 35.71 19.23
N PRO A 471 5.89 36.53 18.34
CA PRO A 471 7.16 37.24 18.59
C PRO A 471 7.01 38.46 19.52
N PHE A 472 5.79 38.74 19.98
CA PHE A 472 5.40 39.83 20.87
C PHE A 472 4.42 39.30 21.94
N ASP A 473 4.14 40.11 22.95
CA ASP A 473 3.19 39.77 24.00
C ASP A 473 1.78 40.28 23.62
N PRO A 474 0.81 39.40 23.33
CA PRO A 474 -0.53 39.82 22.91
C PRO A 474 -1.30 40.56 24.02
N SER A 475 -0.89 40.44 25.28
CA SER A 475 -1.53 41.15 26.40
C SER A 475 -1.12 42.62 26.49
N THR A 476 0.03 42.98 25.91
CA THR A 476 0.57 44.35 25.90
C THR A 476 0.40 45.03 24.54
N ASP A 477 0.42 44.28 23.44
CA ASP A 477 0.32 44.80 22.06
C ASP A 477 -1.05 44.54 21.39
N MET A 478 -2.13 44.98 22.04
CA MET A 478 -3.51 44.76 21.57
C MET A 478 -3.79 45.34 20.16
N TYR A 479 -3.04 46.38 19.76
CA TYR A 479 -3.14 46.95 18.41
C TYR A 479 -2.76 45.94 17.31
N LEU A 480 -1.65 45.20 17.50
CA LEU A 480 -1.21 44.20 16.53
C LEU A 480 -2.20 43.04 16.45
N VAL A 481 -2.72 42.62 17.60
CA VAL A 481 -3.75 41.58 17.71
C VAL A 481 -5.01 41.97 16.92
N MET A 482 -5.51 43.20 17.08
CA MET A 482 -6.72 43.67 16.38
C MET A 482 -6.47 43.88 14.88
N LYS A 483 -5.32 44.47 14.51
CA LYS A 483 -5.00 44.80 13.11
C LYS A 483 -4.81 43.56 12.24
N TYR A 484 -4.11 42.56 12.75
CA TYR A 484 -3.74 41.36 12.00
C TYR A 484 -4.57 40.12 12.37
N ARG A 485 -5.54 40.26 13.29
CA ARG A 485 -6.37 39.15 13.81
C ARG A 485 -5.52 37.99 14.33
N SER A 486 -4.43 38.32 15.01
CA SER A 486 -3.47 37.34 15.53
C SER A 486 -3.94 36.76 16.87
N VAL A 487 -4.99 35.93 16.85
CA VAL A 487 -5.41 35.05 17.97
C VAL A 487 -5.96 33.74 17.44
#